data_AF-A0A521XJP0-F1
#
_entry.id   AF-A0A521XJP0-F1
#
_cell.length_a   1.000
_cell.length_b   1.000
_cell.length_c   1.000
_cell.angle_alpha   90.00
_cell.angle_beta   90.00
_cell.angle_gamma   90.00
#
_symmetry.space_group_name_H-M   'P 1'
#
loop_
_entity.id
_entity.type
_entity.pdbx_description
1 polymer ?
#
loop_
_entity_poly.entity_id
_entity_poly.type
_entity_poly.pdbx_seq_one_letter_code
_entity_poly.pdbx_strand_id
1 'polypeptide(L)'
;MKPADIRGRHDLGEIIGLAWRLYARNFGPMFLIALTTAPLQMLAAVVQDRIDSPDNASLAAAPFQVAGALVTIVAAGALIHATNDAATGTRPDFARSIDAAIEHFGRLFTTSLLAGVLSLISLIALPYFVIRWTFSTWAVMLEDKRNWAALDASSSIVKGAWWRTFGILLVIVLVVIGPSVMASAAQALPALAAATIASAAAALIIPFGVAAQTLLYYDLRARKEALAEAAAPPPDAGPADQ
;
A
#
# COMPACT_ATOMS: atom_id res chain seq x y z
N MET A 1 4.23 -13.17 -41.62
CA MET A 1 3.75 -13.01 -40.24
C MET A 1 3.01 -11.68 -40.16
N LYS A 2 1.73 -11.66 -39.74
CA LYS A 2 0.99 -10.40 -39.55
C LYS A 2 1.76 -9.52 -38.54
N PRO A 3 1.88 -8.20 -38.74
CA PRO A 3 2.36 -7.33 -37.68
C PRO A 3 1.48 -7.59 -36.46
N ALA A 4 2.09 -8.01 -35.35
CA ALA A 4 1.36 -8.21 -34.11
C ALA A 4 0.63 -6.91 -33.79
N ASP A 5 -0.67 -6.98 -33.55
CA ASP A 5 -1.46 -5.82 -33.15
C ASP A 5 -1.07 -5.45 -31.71
N ILE A 6 -0.03 -4.64 -31.56
CA ILE A 6 0.54 -4.26 -30.25
C ILE A 6 -0.52 -3.54 -29.38
N ARG A 7 -1.55 -2.93 -30.00
CA ARG A 7 -2.64 -2.23 -29.30
C ARG A 7 -3.87 -3.11 -29.03
N GLY A 8 -3.84 -4.37 -29.44
CA GLY A 8 -4.90 -5.35 -29.23
C GLY A 8 -5.00 -5.86 -27.79
N ARG A 9 -5.91 -6.81 -27.56
CA ARG A 9 -6.01 -7.55 -26.29
C ARG A 9 -4.90 -8.59 -26.25
N HIS A 10 -4.13 -8.60 -25.17
CA HIS A 10 -3.03 -9.54 -24.96
C HIS A 10 -3.19 -10.26 -23.63
N ASP A 11 -2.78 -11.53 -23.58
CA ASP A 11 -2.61 -12.25 -22.31
C ASP A 11 -1.30 -11.85 -21.60
N LEU A 12 -1.10 -12.32 -20.35
CA LEU A 12 0.09 -11.98 -19.57
C LEU A 12 1.40 -12.40 -20.28
N GLY A 13 1.42 -13.60 -20.87
CA GLY A 13 2.61 -14.14 -21.54
C GLY A 13 2.93 -13.35 -22.81
N GLU A 14 1.90 -12.96 -23.55
CA GLU A 14 1.98 -12.10 -24.72
C GLU A 14 2.48 -10.71 -24.36
N ILE A 15 1.99 -10.08 -23.29
CA ILE A 15 2.47 -8.77 -22.82
C ILE A 15 3.95 -8.82 -22.50
N ILE A 16 4.39 -9.80 -21.69
CA ILE A 16 5.80 -9.94 -21.31
C ILE A 16 6.67 -10.23 -22.54
N GLY A 17 6.23 -11.14 -23.41
CA GLY A 17 6.93 -11.47 -24.64
C GLY A 17 6.99 -10.31 -25.63
N LEU A 18 5.94 -9.49 -25.73
CA LEU A 18 5.92 -8.28 -26.54
C LEU A 18 6.83 -7.19 -25.96
N ALA A 19 6.78 -6.96 -24.65
CA ALA A 19 7.64 -6.00 -23.97
C ALA A 19 9.13 -6.34 -24.19
N TRP A 20 9.51 -7.62 -24.02
CA TRP A 20 10.87 -8.07 -24.26
C TRP A 20 11.29 -7.88 -25.72
N ARG A 21 10.44 -8.27 -26.68
CA ARG A 21 10.72 -8.10 -28.12
C ARG A 21 10.84 -6.63 -28.50
N LEU A 22 9.99 -5.77 -27.95
CA LEU A 22 9.99 -4.33 -28.20
C LEU A 22 11.25 -3.69 -27.65
N TYR A 23 11.64 -4.04 -26.42
CA TYR A 23 12.88 -3.57 -25.80
C TYR A 23 14.12 -4.06 -26.55
N ALA A 24 14.23 -5.36 -26.82
CA ALA A 24 15.39 -5.94 -27.52
C ALA A 24 15.59 -5.35 -28.92
N ARG A 25 14.50 -5.10 -29.65
CA ARG A 25 14.54 -4.49 -30.99
C ARG A 25 14.93 -3.01 -30.98
N ASN A 26 14.58 -2.28 -29.91
CA ASN A 26 14.80 -0.84 -29.79
C ASN A 26 15.73 -0.50 -28.61
N PHE A 27 16.68 -1.39 -28.31
CA PHE A 27 17.52 -1.31 -27.11
C PHE A 27 18.25 0.03 -27.02
N GLY A 28 18.88 0.48 -28.10
CA GLY A 28 19.70 1.70 -28.12
C GLY A 28 18.95 2.95 -27.63
N PRO A 29 17.89 3.41 -28.33
CA PRO A 29 17.14 4.59 -27.92
C PRO A 29 16.57 4.49 -26.50
N MET A 30 15.97 3.34 -26.14
CA MET A 30 15.37 3.14 -24.82
C MET A 30 16.43 3.12 -23.70
N PHE A 31 17.56 2.46 -23.94
CA PHE A 31 18.69 2.43 -23.02
C PHE A 31 19.30 3.82 -22.84
N LEU A 32 19.46 4.60 -23.91
CA LEU A 32 19.97 5.97 -23.83
C LEU A 32 19.03 6.88 -23.04
N ILE A 33 17.71 6.77 -23.23
CA ILE A 33 16.73 7.51 -22.41
C ILE A 33 16.88 7.15 -20.94
N ALA A 34 16.96 5.85 -20.61
CA ALA A 34 17.16 5.40 -19.23
C ALA A 34 18.52 5.85 -18.66
N LEU A 35 19.57 5.87 -19.48
CA LEU A 35 20.90 6.29 -19.06
C LEU A 35 20.94 7.75 -18.60
N THR A 36 20.02 8.60 -19.05
CA THR A 36 19.93 10.00 -18.60
C THR A 36 19.69 10.15 -17.09
N THR A 37 19.07 9.15 -16.45
CA THR A 37 18.82 9.21 -15.00
C THR A 37 20.05 8.83 -14.17
N ALA A 38 20.98 8.07 -14.75
CA ALA A 38 22.09 7.47 -14.03
C ALA A 38 23.11 8.49 -13.46
N PRO A 39 23.57 9.52 -14.22
CA PRO A 39 24.56 10.47 -13.71
C PRO A 39 24.13 11.19 -12.42
N LEU A 40 22.86 11.62 -12.34
CA LEU A 40 22.35 12.32 -11.16
C LEU A 40 22.22 11.39 -9.95
N GLN A 41 21.79 10.15 -10.17
CA GLN A 41 21.73 9.15 -9.10
C GLN A 41 23.14 8.76 -8.61
N MET A 42 24.10 8.61 -9.53
CA MET A 42 25.50 8.35 -9.18
C MET A 42 26.10 9.50 -8.38
N LEU A 43 25.87 10.75 -8.79
CA LEU A 43 26.32 11.93 -8.04
C LEU A 43 25.72 11.98 -6.64
N ALA A 44 24.40 11.74 -6.51
CA ALA A 44 23.75 11.68 -5.21
C ALA A 44 24.39 10.61 -4.30
N ALA A 45 24.64 9.40 -4.85
CA ALA A 45 25.27 8.31 -4.11
C ALA A 45 26.72 8.64 -3.69
N VAL A 46 27.51 9.24 -4.59
CA VAL A 46 28.89 9.68 -4.26
C VAL A 46 28.89 10.74 -3.16
N VAL A 47 27.97 11.71 -3.20
CA VAL A 47 27.87 12.70 -2.12
C VAL A 47 27.50 12.05 -0.79
N GLN A 48 26.61 11.05 -0.81
CA GLN A 48 26.24 10.31 0.40
C GLN A 48 27.40 9.51 0.99
N ASP A 49 28.20 8.86 0.14
CA ASP A 49 29.37 8.08 0.55
C ASP A 49 30.50 8.92 1.16
N ARG A 50 30.61 10.19 0.75
CA ARG A 50 31.68 11.10 1.20
C ARG A 50 31.42 11.78 2.53
N ILE A 51 30.23 11.64 3.11
CA ILE A 51 29.83 12.36 4.33
C ILE A 51 29.49 11.34 5.42
N ASP A 52 30.28 11.35 6.50
CA ASP A 52 30.16 10.36 7.60
C ASP A 52 28.84 10.46 8.39
N SER A 53 28.22 11.65 8.43
CA SER A 53 26.94 11.87 9.10
C SER A 53 25.77 11.63 8.14
N PRO A 54 24.88 10.64 8.39
CA PRO A 54 23.76 10.32 7.51
C PRO A 54 22.80 11.49 7.24
N ASP A 55 22.58 12.34 8.25
CA ASP A 55 21.68 13.50 8.12
C ASP A 55 22.29 14.56 7.19
N ASN A 56 23.58 14.86 7.38
CA ASN A 56 24.31 15.82 6.54
C ASN A 56 24.49 15.28 5.11
N ALA A 57 24.72 13.97 4.96
CA ALA A 57 24.81 13.27 3.69
C ALA A 57 23.51 13.40 2.88
N SER A 58 22.37 13.21 3.55
CA SER A 58 21.04 13.31 2.93
C SER A 58 20.72 14.74 2.50
N LEU A 59 21.01 15.72 3.35
CA LEU A 59 20.82 17.14 3.02
C LEU A 59 21.71 17.59 1.86
N ALA A 60 22.98 17.16 1.84
CA ALA A 60 23.92 17.48 0.76
C ALA A 60 23.56 16.81 -0.58
N ALA A 61 22.99 15.60 -0.53
CA ALA A 61 22.54 14.88 -1.72
C ALA A 61 21.16 15.33 -2.25
N ALA A 62 20.37 16.02 -1.42
CA ALA A 62 19.00 16.42 -1.75
C ALA A 62 18.86 17.15 -3.10
N PRO A 63 19.72 18.11 -3.49
CA PRO A 63 19.61 18.76 -4.80
C PRO A 63 19.75 17.79 -5.98
N PHE A 64 20.66 16.81 -5.87
CA PHE A 64 20.87 15.79 -6.90
C PHE A 64 19.71 14.79 -6.95
N GLN A 65 19.13 14.45 -5.80
CA GLN A 65 17.95 13.60 -5.73
C GLN A 65 16.72 14.29 -6.34
N VAL A 66 16.51 15.57 -6.03
CA VAL A 66 15.42 16.37 -6.63
C VAL A 66 15.61 16.46 -8.14
N ALA A 67 16.81 16.83 -8.61
CA ALA A 67 17.10 16.85 -10.05
C ALA A 67 16.89 15.47 -10.69
N GLY A 68 17.37 14.40 -10.04
CA GLY A 68 17.22 13.02 -10.51
C GLY A 68 15.76 12.58 -10.60
N ALA A 69 14.92 12.99 -9.65
CA ALA A 69 13.48 12.72 -9.68
C ALA A 69 12.81 13.43 -10.87
N LEU A 70 13.16 14.69 -11.13
CA LEU A 70 12.63 15.43 -12.28
C LEU A 70 13.06 14.79 -13.61
N VAL A 71 14.34 14.40 -13.73
CA VAL A 71 14.84 13.68 -14.91
C VAL A 71 14.17 12.32 -15.07
N THR A 72 13.84 11.63 -13.98
CA THR A 72 13.10 10.36 -14.03
C THR A 72 11.68 10.55 -14.58
N ILE A 73 10.99 11.64 -14.24
CA ILE A 73 9.67 11.96 -14.80
C ILE A 73 9.78 12.18 -16.32
N VAL A 74 10.79 12.92 -16.77
CA VAL A 74 11.05 13.14 -18.21
C VAL A 74 11.40 11.82 -18.90
N ALA A 75 12.31 11.03 -18.33
CA ALA A 75 12.71 9.74 -18.89
C ALA A 75 11.54 8.77 -18.99
N ALA A 76 10.64 8.73 -17.99
CA ALA A 76 9.42 7.93 -18.04
C ALA A 76 8.50 8.37 -19.18
N GLY A 77 8.24 9.68 -19.33
CA GLY A 77 7.47 10.21 -20.45
C GLY A 77 8.09 9.87 -21.81
N ALA A 78 9.41 9.98 -21.92
CA ALA A 78 10.16 9.67 -23.14
C ALA A 78 10.12 8.18 -23.48
N LEU A 79 10.24 7.29 -22.49
CA LEU A 79 10.09 5.84 -22.68
C LEU A 79 8.68 5.46 -23.11
N ILE A 80 7.65 6.12 -22.56
CA ILE A 80 6.26 5.93 -22.99
C ILE A 80 6.08 6.37 -24.45
N HIS A 81 6.62 7.54 -24.82
CA HIS A 81 6.61 8.02 -26.20
C HIS A 81 7.35 7.06 -27.15
N ALA A 82 8.57 6.65 -26.79
CA ALA A 82 9.37 5.68 -27.56
C ALA A 82 8.66 4.33 -27.72
N THR A 83 7.94 3.87 -26.69
CA THR A 83 7.16 2.64 -26.75
C THR A 83 5.95 2.81 -27.67
N ASN A 84 5.29 3.96 -27.66
CA ASN A 84 4.19 4.28 -28.56
C ASN A 84 4.66 4.39 -30.02
N ASP A 85 5.82 4.99 -30.28
CA ASP A 85 6.45 5.01 -31.60
C ASP A 85 6.73 3.59 -32.09
N ALA A 86 7.37 2.77 -31.26
CA ALA A 86 7.64 1.36 -31.58
C ALA A 86 6.35 0.56 -31.83
N ALA A 87 5.26 0.87 -31.11
CA ALA A 87 3.97 0.24 -31.27
C ALA A 87 3.24 0.67 -32.55
N THR A 88 3.48 1.88 -33.04
CA THR A 88 2.88 2.42 -34.28
C THR A 88 3.70 2.14 -35.53
N GLY A 89 4.84 1.45 -35.39
CA GLY A 89 5.75 1.12 -36.49
C GLY A 89 6.77 2.22 -36.80
N THR A 90 6.76 3.32 -36.05
CA THR A 90 7.78 4.36 -36.11
C THR A 90 9.05 3.91 -35.39
N ARG A 91 10.23 4.21 -35.93
CA ARG A 91 11.49 3.92 -35.23
C ARG A 91 11.64 4.88 -34.04
N PRO A 92 11.78 4.38 -32.80
CA PRO A 92 12.02 5.22 -31.64
C PRO A 92 13.34 5.99 -31.82
N ASP A 93 13.30 7.28 -31.49
CA ASP A 93 14.46 8.16 -31.50
C ASP A 93 14.65 8.79 -30.12
N PHE A 94 15.90 8.89 -29.67
CA PHE A 94 16.24 9.42 -28.35
C PHE A 94 15.83 10.89 -28.23
N ALA A 95 16.29 11.74 -29.16
CA ALA A 95 16.08 13.18 -29.10
C ALA A 95 14.58 13.52 -29.16
N ARG A 96 13.87 12.94 -30.14
CA ARG A 96 12.42 13.16 -30.29
C ARG A 96 11.62 12.74 -29.06
N SER A 97 12.00 11.63 -28.41
CA SER A 97 11.29 11.13 -27.24
C SER A 97 11.51 12.04 -26.01
N ILE A 98 12.73 12.57 -25.86
CA ILE A 98 13.06 13.53 -24.80
C ILE A 98 12.32 14.86 -25.06
N ASP A 99 12.33 15.37 -26.29
CA ASP A 99 11.63 16.61 -26.66
C ASP A 99 10.13 16.51 -26.36
N ALA A 100 9.49 15.40 -26.77
CA ALA A 100 8.08 15.14 -26.48
C ALA A 100 7.79 15.07 -24.97
N ALA A 101 8.71 14.48 -24.19
CA ALA A 101 8.57 14.41 -22.74
C ALA A 101 8.73 15.78 -22.07
N ILE A 102 9.64 16.62 -22.55
CA ILE A 102 9.86 17.99 -22.07
C ILE A 102 8.65 18.87 -22.41
N GLU A 103 8.10 18.77 -23.62
CA GLU A 103 6.90 19.51 -24.03
C GLU A 103 5.70 19.21 -23.12
N HIS A 104 5.58 17.96 -22.67
CA HIS A 104 4.54 17.53 -21.75
C HIS A 104 4.93 17.57 -20.27
N PHE A 105 6.13 18.06 -19.94
CA PHE A 105 6.69 17.98 -18.58
C PHE A 105 5.75 18.58 -17.53
N GLY A 106 5.17 19.76 -17.78
CA GLY A 106 4.27 20.40 -16.81
C GLY A 106 3.03 19.56 -16.50
N ARG A 107 2.47 18.87 -17.50
CA ARG A 107 1.32 17.97 -17.31
C ARG A 107 1.73 16.66 -16.63
N LEU A 108 2.87 16.08 -17.02
CA LEU A 108 3.41 14.88 -16.40
C LEU A 108 3.74 15.12 -14.92
N PHE A 109 4.36 16.27 -14.61
CA PHE A 109 4.73 16.66 -13.25
C PHE A 109 3.49 16.87 -12.37
N THR A 110 2.54 17.69 -12.80
CA THR A 110 1.31 17.96 -12.01
C THR A 110 0.46 16.70 -11.80
N THR A 111 0.35 15.86 -12.83
CA THR A 111 -0.38 14.57 -12.72
C THR A 111 0.34 13.60 -11.78
N SER A 112 1.67 13.48 -11.89
CA SER A 112 2.47 12.60 -11.02
C SER A 112 2.45 13.08 -9.58
N LEU A 113 2.49 14.40 -9.36
CA LEU A 113 2.38 14.99 -8.02
C LEU A 113 1.02 14.67 -7.39
N LEU A 114 -0.08 14.86 -8.14
CA LEU A 114 -1.41 14.52 -7.66
C LEU A 114 -1.53 13.02 -7.35
N ALA A 115 -1.05 12.16 -8.25
CA ALA A 115 -1.05 10.71 -8.04
C ALA A 115 -0.23 10.30 -6.81
N GLY A 116 0.94 10.92 -6.60
CA GLY A 116 1.79 10.70 -5.44
C GLY A 116 1.11 11.12 -4.13
N VAL A 117 0.50 12.31 -4.10
CA VAL A 117 -0.24 12.80 -2.92
C VAL A 117 -1.42 11.88 -2.60
N LEU A 118 -2.21 11.48 -3.59
CA LEU A 118 -3.33 10.56 -3.38
C LEU A 118 -2.86 9.17 -2.92
N SER A 119 -1.72 8.69 -3.43
CA SER A 119 -1.12 7.42 -2.99
C SER A 119 -0.67 7.50 -1.53
N LEU A 120 -0.06 8.61 -1.11
CA LEU A 120 0.35 8.83 0.27
C LEU A 120 -0.85 8.93 1.22
N ILE A 121 -1.89 9.68 0.84
CA ILE A 121 -3.15 9.75 1.58
C ILE A 121 -3.76 8.35 1.71
N SER A 122 -3.74 7.56 0.63
CA SER A 122 -4.26 6.19 0.63
C SER A 122 -3.49 5.28 1.59
N LEU A 123 -2.15 5.42 1.66
CA LEU A 123 -1.31 4.66 2.57
C LEU A 123 -1.64 4.93 4.05
N ILE A 124 -1.96 6.18 4.40
CA ILE A 124 -2.34 6.57 5.77
C ILE A 124 -3.82 6.24 6.06
N ALA A 125 -4.69 6.38 5.06
CA ALA A 125 -6.12 6.12 5.20
C ALA A 125 -6.43 4.61 5.32
N LEU A 126 -5.68 3.75 4.63
CA LEU A 126 -5.89 2.31 4.64
C LEU A 126 -5.87 1.69 6.06
N PRO A 127 -4.85 1.89 6.91
CA PRO A 127 -4.85 1.35 8.27
C PRO A 127 -6.00 1.91 9.10
N TYR A 128 -6.37 3.19 8.91
CA TYR A 128 -7.53 3.77 9.59
C TYR A 128 -8.83 3.02 9.26
N PHE A 129 -9.10 2.77 7.98
CA PHE A 129 -10.30 2.03 7.56
C PHE A 129 -10.28 0.57 7.99
N VAL A 130 -9.11 -0.09 7.93
CA VAL A 130 -8.95 -1.48 8.40
C VAL A 130 -9.37 -1.59 9.86
N ILE A 131 -8.81 -0.77 10.75
CA ILE A 131 -9.13 -0.82 12.19
C ILE A 131 -10.58 -0.44 12.45
N ARG A 132 -11.11 0.55 11.72
CA ARG A 132 -12.49 1.01 11.84
C ARG A 132 -13.51 -0.10 11.53
N TRP A 133 -13.20 -1.00 10.59
CA TRP A 133 -14.10 -2.07 10.15
C TRP A 133 -13.73 -3.47 10.64
N THR A 134 -12.68 -3.59 11.48
CA THR A 134 -12.27 -4.86 12.09
C THR A 134 -13.42 -5.60 12.77
N PHE A 135 -14.32 -4.91 13.46
CA PHE A 135 -15.39 -5.53 14.24
C PHE A 135 -16.71 -5.71 13.47
N SER A 136 -16.70 -5.53 12.16
CA SER A 136 -17.90 -5.68 11.32
C SER A 136 -18.50 -7.08 11.43
N THR A 137 -17.67 -8.13 11.40
CA THR A 137 -18.12 -9.53 11.57
C THR A 137 -18.78 -9.78 12.93
N TRP A 138 -18.28 -9.16 13.99
CA TRP A 138 -18.86 -9.25 15.33
C TRP A 138 -20.21 -8.54 15.41
N ALA A 139 -20.36 -7.38 14.77
CA ALA A 139 -21.65 -6.71 14.67
C ALA A 139 -22.69 -7.55 13.90
N VAL A 140 -22.26 -8.35 12.91
CA VAL A 140 -23.16 -9.31 12.23
C VAL A 140 -23.55 -10.44 13.17
N MET A 141 -22.58 -11.07 13.85
CA MET A 141 -22.83 -12.27 14.67
C MET A 141 -23.49 -11.99 16.03
N LEU A 142 -23.24 -10.82 16.62
CA LEU A 142 -23.67 -10.48 17.98
C LEU A 142 -24.81 -9.46 18.02
N GLU A 143 -25.03 -8.73 16.92
CA GLU A 143 -26.06 -7.68 16.86
C GLU A 143 -27.03 -7.87 15.69
N ASP A 144 -26.93 -8.99 14.96
CA ASP A 144 -27.75 -9.31 13.77
C ASP A 144 -27.79 -8.20 12.70
N LYS A 145 -26.75 -7.34 12.68
CA LYS A 145 -26.65 -6.23 11.71
C LYS A 145 -26.17 -6.74 10.35
N ARG A 146 -26.55 -6.02 9.28
CA ARG A 146 -26.23 -6.41 7.90
C ARG A 146 -25.57 -5.28 7.11
N ASN A 147 -24.62 -5.64 6.24
CA ASN A 147 -23.96 -4.73 5.29
C ASN A 147 -23.47 -3.44 5.95
N TRP A 148 -23.95 -2.28 5.47
CA TRP A 148 -23.60 -0.96 5.98
C TRP A 148 -23.92 -0.77 7.46
N ALA A 149 -24.98 -1.38 7.99
CA ALA A 149 -25.30 -1.28 9.41
C ALA A 149 -24.24 -1.96 10.30
N ALA A 150 -23.65 -3.07 9.83
CA ALA A 150 -22.57 -3.75 10.54
C ALA A 150 -21.25 -2.95 10.49
N LEU A 151 -20.95 -2.33 9.34
CA LEU A 151 -19.79 -1.44 9.19
C LEU A 151 -19.93 -0.18 10.05
N ASP A 152 -21.13 0.40 10.13
CA ASP A 152 -21.39 1.57 10.97
C ASP A 152 -21.33 1.24 12.46
N ALA A 153 -21.85 0.07 12.86
CA ALA A 153 -21.72 -0.42 14.23
C ALA A 153 -20.25 -0.58 14.65
N SER A 154 -19.44 -1.27 13.85
CA SER A 154 -18.00 -1.40 14.05
C SER A 154 -17.33 -0.04 14.16
N SER A 155 -17.62 0.85 13.20
CA SER A 155 -17.09 2.20 13.16
C SER A 155 -17.42 2.99 14.43
N SER A 156 -18.65 2.86 14.91
CA SER A 156 -19.14 3.57 16.09
C SER A 156 -18.41 3.09 17.35
N ILE A 157 -18.11 1.79 17.47
CA ILE A 157 -17.47 1.21 18.65
C ILE A 157 -15.99 1.59 18.71
N VAL A 158 -15.32 1.68 17.56
CA VAL A 158 -13.90 2.09 17.49
C VAL A 158 -13.72 3.61 17.66
N LYS A 159 -14.75 4.41 17.32
CA LYS A 159 -14.70 5.88 17.42
C LYS A 159 -14.42 6.31 18.86
N GLY A 160 -13.36 7.10 19.07
CA GLY A 160 -12.92 7.56 20.39
C GLY A 160 -11.92 6.64 21.10
N ALA A 161 -11.76 5.39 20.65
CA ALA A 161 -10.83 4.41 21.21
C ALA A 161 -9.88 3.82 20.16
N TRP A 162 -9.64 4.53 19.06
CA TRP A 162 -8.90 4.03 17.90
C TRP A 162 -7.47 3.57 18.24
N TRP A 163 -6.69 4.40 18.97
CA TRP A 163 -5.32 4.06 19.36
C TRP A 163 -5.23 2.86 20.30
N ARG A 164 -6.17 2.74 21.25
CA ARG A 164 -6.28 1.57 22.14
C ARG A 164 -6.60 0.32 21.33
N THR A 165 -7.56 0.42 20.41
CA THR A 165 -7.95 -0.68 19.52
C THR A 165 -6.76 -1.12 18.67
N PHE A 166 -6.06 -0.18 18.05
CA PHE A 166 -4.85 -0.43 17.27
C PHE A 166 -3.78 -1.14 18.09
N GLY A 167 -3.44 -0.62 19.27
CA GLY A 167 -2.40 -1.19 20.13
C GLY A 167 -2.73 -2.62 20.58
N ILE A 168 -3.99 -2.88 20.97
CA ILE A 168 -4.41 -4.23 21.39
C ILE A 168 -4.44 -5.19 20.19
N LEU A 169 -4.98 -4.76 19.04
CA LEU A 169 -4.96 -5.57 17.82
C LEU A 169 -3.53 -5.90 17.39
N LEU A 170 -2.60 -4.95 17.50
CA LEU A 170 -1.18 -5.17 17.22
C LEU A 170 -0.61 -6.26 18.13
N VAL A 171 -0.89 -6.20 19.44
CA VAL A 171 -0.45 -7.25 20.38
C VAL A 171 -1.07 -8.61 20.03
N ILE A 172 -2.37 -8.67 19.73
CA ILE A 172 -3.05 -9.90 19.31
C ILE A 172 -2.36 -10.49 18.06
N VAL A 173 -2.10 -9.65 17.07
CA VAL A 173 -1.42 -10.05 15.83
C VAL A 173 -0.01 -10.56 16.11
N LEU A 174 0.77 -9.90 16.97
CA LEU A 174 2.11 -10.36 17.34
C LEU A 174 2.10 -11.73 18.02
N VAL A 175 1.14 -11.97 18.92
CA VAL A 175 0.96 -13.28 19.57
C VAL A 175 0.57 -14.36 18.55
N VAL A 176 -0.27 -14.01 17.58
CA VAL A 176 -0.74 -14.89 16.49
C VAL A 176 0.37 -15.21 15.48
N ILE A 177 1.24 -14.24 15.18
CA ILE A 177 2.33 -14.39 14.20
C ILE A 177 3.48 -15.22 14.77
N GLY A 178 3.78 -15.14 16.07
CA GLY A 178 4.91 -15.85 16.70
C GLY A 178 5.01 -17.34 16.30
N PRO A 179 3.95 -18.14 16.45
CA PRO A 179 3.95 -19.55 16.03
C PRO A 179 4.09 -19.74 14.50
N SER A 180 3.61 -18.79 13.69
CA SER A 180 3.74 -18.84 12.23
C SER A 180 5.18 -18.67 11.77
N VAL A 181 5.98 -17.86 12.49
CA VAL A 181 7.42 -17.74 12.26
C VAL A 181 8.13 -19.04 12.63
N MET A 182 7.72 -19.73 13.71
CA MET A 182 8.26 -21.05 14.04
C MET A 182 7.91 -22.11 12.97
N ALA A 183 6.69 -22.06 12.42
CA ALA A 183 6.29 -22.92 11.32
C ALA A 183 7.10 -22.66 10.03
N SER A 184 7.66 -21.47 9.84
CA SER A 184 8.52 -21.17 8.67
C SER A 184 9.82 -22.00 8.65
N ALA A 185 10.28 -22.49 9.81
CA ALA A 185 11.41 -23.42 9.92
C ALA A 185 11.07 -24.82 9.37
N ALA A 186 9.78 -25.16 9.25
CA ALA A 186 9.31 -26.42 8.69
C ALA A 186 9.37 -26.47 7.15
N GLN A 187 9.77 -25.38 6.48
CA GLN A 187 9.86 -25.33 5.01
C GLN A 187 10.94 -26.26 4.43
N ALA A 188 11.88 -26.73 5.25
CA ALA A 188 12.84 -27.76 4.86
C ALA A 188 12.22 -29.18 4.80
N LEU A 189 10.98 -29.35 5.26
CA LEU A 189 10.27 -30.63 5.26
C LEU A 189 9.51 -30.86 3.95
N PRO A 190 9.16 -32.12 3.63
CA PRO A 190 8.25 -32.44 2.53
C PRO A 190 6.92 -31.67 2.65
N ALA A 191 6.34 -31.31 1.50
CA ALA A 191 5.17 -30.44 1.42
C ALA A 191 3.99 -30.87 2.32
N LEU A 192 3.71 -32.18 2.41
CA LEU A 192 2.64 -32.71 3.26
C LEU A 192 2.91 -32.48 4.76
N ALA A 193 4.15 -32.66 5.20
CA ALA A 193 4.55 -32.45 6.59
C ALA A 193 4.50 -30.95 6.94
N ALA A 194 5.02 -30.09 6.07
CA ALA A 194 4.93 -28.64 6.23
C ALA A 194 3.48 -28.15 6.30
N ALA A 195 2.61 -28.64 5.41
CA ALA A 195 1.18 -28.31 5.42
C ALA A 195 0.49 -28.77 6.70
N THR A 196 0.81 -29.97 7.20
CA THR A 196 0.22 -30.52 8.43
C THR A 196 0.62 -29.68 9.66
N ILE A 197 1.90 -29.29 9.75
CA ILE A 197 2.39 -28.41 10.82
C ILE A 197 1.72 -27.03 10.75
N ALA A 198 1.63 -26.45 9.54
CA ALA A 198 0.99 -25.16 9.34
C ALA A 198 -0.52 -25.21 9.71
N SER A 199 -1.23 -26.26 9.31
CA SER A 199 -2.64 -26.45 9.68
C SER A 199 -2.84 -26.67 11.17
N ALA A 200 -1.97 -27.44 11.83
CA ALA A 200 -2.03 -27.63 13.28
C ALA A 200 -1.77 -26.32 14.03
N ALA A 201 -0.81 -25.52 13.58
CA ALA A 201 -0.56 -24.19 14.13
C ALA A 201 -1.79 -23.28 13.94
N ALA A 202 -2.35 -23.21 12.73
CA ALA A 202 -3.53 -22.40 12.45
C ALA A 202 -4.74 -22.81 13.31
N ALA A 203 -4.97 -24.11 13.51
CA ALA A 203 -6.05 -24.63 14.35
C ALA A 203 -5.93 -24.20 15.82
N LEU A 204 -4.71 -23.96 16.31
CA LEU A 204 -4.48 -23.46 17.68
C LEU A 204 -4.62 -21.94 17.78
N ILE A 205 -4.21 -21.22 16.74
CA ILE A 205 -4.08 -19.76 16.75
C ILE A 205 -5.41 -19.07 16.45
N ILE A 206 -6.20 -19.59 15.51
CA ILE A 206 -7.48 -18.99 15.10
C ILE A 206 -8.44 -18.83 16.28
N PRO A 207 -8.69 -19.87 17.12
CA PRO A 207 -9.60 -19.73 18.27
C PRO A 207 -9.15 -18.66 19.25
N PHE A 208 -7.84 -18.56 19.52
CA PHE A 208 -7.28 -17.53 20.38
C PHE A 208 -7.52 -16.13 19.80
N GLY A 209 -7.22 -15.92 18.52
CA GLY A 209 -7.41 -14.63 17.86
C GLY A 209 -8.86 -14.16 17.88
N VAL A 210 -9.79 -15.06 17.56
CA VAL A 210 -11.24 -14.77 17.60
C VAL A 210 -11.69 -14.47 19.02
N ALA A 211 -11.27 -15.25 20.02
CA ALA A 211 -11.62 -15.01 21.41
C ALA A 211 -11.09 -13.65 21.90
N ALA A 212 -9.83 -13.34 21.64
CA ALA A 212 -9.21 -12.07 22.03
C ALA A 212 -9.91 -10.86 21.38
N GLN A 213 -10.24 -10.93 20.09
CA GLN A 213 -10.99 -9.88 19.39
C GLN A 213 -12.42 -9.74 19.91
N THR A 214 -13.08 -10.85 20.26
CA THR A 214 -14.41 -10.83 20.88
C THR A 214 -14.39 -10.16 22.25
N LEU A 215 -13.40 -10.47 23.09
CA LEU A 215 -13.23 -9.80 24.39
C LEU A 215 -12.92 -8.31 24.23
N LEU A 216 -12.11 -7.94 23.25
CA LEU A 216 -11.85 -6.53 22.92
C LEU A 216 -13.13 -5.81 22.47
N TYR A 217 -13.95 -6.48 21.65
CA TYR A 217 -15.26 -5.94 21.25
C TYR A 217 -16.15 -5.65 22.46
N TYR A 218 -16.23 -6.59 23.40
CA TYR A 218 -17.00 -6.41 24.64
C TYR A 218 -16.42 -5.30 25.54
N ASP A 219 -15.09 -5.21 25.70
CA ASP A 219 -14.43 -4.11 26.46
C ASP A 219 -14.77 -2.74 25.87
N LEU A 220 -14.69 -2.59 24.54
CA LEU A 220 -14.99 -1.33 23.86
C LEU A 220 -16.46 -0.95 24.02
N ARG A 221 -17.37 -1.92 23.91
CA ARG A 221 -18.81 -1.69 24.06
C ARG A 221 -19.17 -1.31 25.50
N ALA A 222 -18.69 -2.05 26.50
CA ALA A 222 -18.93 -1.77 27.91
C ALA A 222 -18.44 -0.38 28.31
N ARG A 223 -17.25 0.03 27.84
CA ARG A 223 -16.73 1.39 28.07
C ARG A 223 -17.63 2.47 27.49
N LYS A 224 -18.16 2.22 26.30
CA LYS A 224 -19.00 3.20 25.60
C LYS A 224 -20.37 3.34 26.28
N GLU A 225 -20.94 2.23 26.75
CA GLU A 225 -22.18 2.21 27.54
C GLU A 225 -21.98 2.97 28.87
N ALA A 226 -20.87 2.71 29.58
CA ALA A 226 -20.54 3.43 30.82
C ALA A 226 -20.37 4.95 30.61
N LEU A 227 -19.76 5.37 29.50
CA LEU A 227 -19.64 6.79 29.14
C LEU A 227 -21.00 7.43 28.80
N ALA A 228 -21.91 6.67 28.19
CA ALA A 228 -23.25 7.15 27.88
C ALA A 228 -24.11 7.31 29.15
N GLU A 229 -24.03 6.37 30.08
CA GLU A 229 -24.71 6.42 31.37
C GLU A 229 -24.20 7.60 32.23
N ALA A 230 -22.88 7.81 32.28
CA ALA A 230 -22.28 8.94 32.98
C ALA A 230 -22.66 10.31 32.38
N ALA A 231 -23.06 10.37 31.12
CA ALA A 231 -23.49 11.59 30.43
C ALA A 231 -25.00 11.83 30.53
N ALA A 232 -25.79 10.89 31.05
CA ALA A 232 -27.23 11.05 31.19
C ALA A 232 -27.57 12.06 32.30
N PRO A 233 -28.53 12.98 32.08
CA PRO A 233 -28.97 13.90 33.13
C PRO A 233 -29.56 13.11 34.31
N PRO A 234 -29.45 13.63 35.55
CA PRO A 234 -30.07 12.98 36.69
C PRO A 234 -31.57 12.81 36.43
N PRO A 235 -32.17 11.66 36.82
CA PRO A 235 -33.59 11.44 36.61
C PRO A 235 -34.35 12.61 37.24
N ASP A 236 -35.21 13.24 36.44
CA ASP A 236 -36.08 14.32 36.89
C ASP A 236 -36.71 13.88 38.20
N ALA A 237 -36.40 14.58 39.29
CA ALA A 237 -37.12 14.44 40.53
C ALA A 237 -38.57 14.86 40.21
N GLY A 238 -39.40 13.88 39.88
CA GLY A 238 -40.82 14.08 39.63
C GLY A 238 -41.42 14.88 40.79
N PRO A 239 -42.44 15.72 40.51
CA PRO A 239 -42.97 16.65 41.50
C PRO A 239 -43.30 15.87 42.77
N ALA A 240 -42.70 16.31 43.88
CA ALA A 240 -43.04 15.80 45.19
C ALA A 240 -44.52 16.12 45.41
N ASP A 241 -45.37 15.09 45.31
CA ASP A 241 -46.78 15.17 45.68
C ASP A 241 -46.84 15.65 47.14
N GLN A 242 -47.24 16.91 47.32
CA GLN A 242 -47.61 17.54 48.59
C GLN A 242 -49.14 17.63 48.65
#